data_AF-A0A8T3AV33-F1
#
_entry.id   AF-A0A8T3AV33-F1
#
_cell.length_a   1.000
_cell.length_b   1.000
_cell.length_c   1.000
_cell.angle_alpha   90.00
_cell.angle_beta   90.00
_cell.angle_gamma   90.00
#
_symmetry.space_group_name_H-M   'P 1'
#
loop_
_entity.id
_entity.type
_entity.pdbx_description
1 polymer ?
#
loop_
_entity_poly.entity_id
_entity_poly.type
_entity_poly.pdbx_seq_one_letter_code
_entity_poly.pdbx_strand_id
1 'polypeptide(L)'
;MAESEEEEEEEDADDVVTPEPPIDRRACERIERMAAVVAWTPTTELFLNQLMLGDKQFDFMFPGHKHHAYYWHRIAVLGRRPRLLYS
;
A
#
# COMPACT_ATOMS: atom_id res chain seq x y z
N MET A 1 -15.83 -42.00 -16.46
CA MET A 1 -15.09 -41.18 -15.48
C MET A 1 -13.80 -40.81 -16.17
N ALA A 2 -13.67 -39.54 -16.54
CA ALA A 2 -12.45 -38.99 -17.12
C ALA A 2 -12.13 -37.79 -16.22
N GLU A 3 -11.04 -37.92 -15.47
CA GLU A 3 -10.47 -36.87 -14.63
C GLU A 3 -9.98 -35.75 -15.57
N SER A 4 -10.54 -34.55 -15.41
CA SER A 4 -10.08 -33.36 -16.10
C SER A 4 -8.96 -32.74 -15.28
N GLU A 5 -7.84 -32.56 -15.96
CA GLU A 5 -6.56 -32.04 -15.49
C GLU A 5 -6.73 -30.70 -14.76
N GLU A 6 -6.18 -30.62 -13.55
CA GLU A 6 -5.99 -29.39 -12.78
C GLU A 6 -4.86 -28.58 -13.45
N GLU A 7 -5.21 -27.50 -14.13
CA GLU A 7 -4.26 -26.48 -14.56
C GLU A 7 -3.80 -25.70 -13.32
N GLU A 8 -2.64 -26.06 -12.80
CA GLU A 8 -1.89 -25.25 -11.83
C GLU A 8 -1.39 -23.98 -12.53
N GLU A 9 -2.11 -22.87 -12.35
CA GLU A 9 -1.58 -21.54 -12.68
C GLU A 9 -0.36 -21.28 -11.77
N GLU A 10 0.83 -21.37 -12.36
CA GLU A 10 2.09 -20.87 -11.80
C GLU A 10 1.95 -19.36 -11.54
N GLU A 11 1.53 -18.97 -10.34
CA GLU A 11 1.69 -17.59 -9.87
C GLU A 11 3.20 -17.32 -9.75
N ASP A 12 3.72 -16.56 -10.71
CA ASP A 12 5.03 -15.91 -10.66
C ASP A 12 5.29 -15.36 -9.26
N ALA A 13 6.06 -16.11 -8.48
CA ALA A 13 6.69 -15.65 -7.26
C ALA A 13 7.83 -14.71 -7.65
N ASP A 14 7.47 -13.57 -8.25
CA ASP A 14 8.32 -12.39 -8.26
C ASP A 14 8.74 -12.18 -6.80
N ASP A 15 10.04 -12.15 -6.55
CA ASP A 15 10.64 -11.86 -5.26
C ASP A 15 10.27 -10.41 -4.89
N VAL A 16 9.01 -10.21 -4.48
CA VAL A 16 8.50 -8.90 -4.09
C VAL A 16 9.15 -8.61 -2.76
N VAL A 17 10.31 -7.93 -2.82
CA VAL A 17 10.97 -7.34 -1.66
C VAL A 17 9.92 -6.47 -0.97
N THR A 18 9.35 -7.01 0.10
CA THR A 18 8.34 -6.31 0.90
C THR A 18 9.08 -5.26 1.71
N PRO A 19 8.84 -3.96 1.46
CA PRO A 19 9.55 -2.91 2.17
C PRO A 19 9.28 -3.02 3.67
N GLU A 20 10.34 -2.82 4.47
CA GLU A 20 10.24 -2.95 5.92
C GLU A 20 9.28 -1.89 6.51
N PRO A 21 8.34 -2.31 7.38
CA PRO A 21 7.45 -1.38 8.06
C PRO A 21 8.23 -0.50 9.07
N PRO A 22 7.73 0.70 9.40
CA PRO A 22 8.28 1.49 10.49
C PRO A 22 8.26 0.72 11.82
N ILE A 23 9.36 0.79 12.58
CA ILE A 23 9.46 0.19 13.92
C ILE A 23 8.44 0.82 14.88
N ASP A 24 8.16 2.12 14.72
CA ASP A 24 7.13 2.81 15.49
C ASP A 24 5.74 2.45 14.99
N ARG A 25 4.96 1.78 15.84
CA ARG A 25 3.58 1.37 15.58
C ARG A 25 2.70 2.55 15.19
N ARG A 26 2.87 3.72 15.79
CA ARG A 26 2.04 4.90 15.46
C ARG A 26 2.35 5.43 14.07
N ALA A 27 3.63 5.44 13.68
CA ALA A 27 4.03 5.80 12.33
C ALA A 27 3.51 4.78 11.31
N CYS A 28 3.59 3.48 11.62
CA CYS A 28 3.07 2.42 10.77
C CYS A 28 1.55 2.58 10.53
N GLU A 29 0.76 2.75 11.60
CA GLU A 29 -0.70 2.96 11.51
C GLU A 29 -1.06 4.21 10.69
N ARG A 30 -0.27 5.29 10.80
CA ARG A 30 -0.49 6.51 10.01
C ARG A 30 -0.26 6.25 8.51
N ILE A 31 0.84 5.57 8.16
CA ILE A 31 1.17 5.26 6.78
C ILE A 31 0.11 4.34 6.18
N GLU A 32 -0.32 3.30 6.90
CA GLU A 32 -1.32 2.37 6.42
C GLU A 32 -2.69 3.03 6.20
N ARG A 33 -3.12 3.92 7.12
CA ARG A 33 -4.36 4.68 6.94
C ARG A 33 -4.30 5.59 5.72
N MET A 34 -3.17 6.29 5.55
CA MET A 34 -3.01 7.17 4.38
C MET A 34 -2.99 6.38 3.08
N ALA A 35 -2.26 5.27 3.05
CA ALA A 35 -2.22 4.36 1.92
C ALA A 35 -3.60 3.79 1.59
N ALA A 36 -4.44 3.50 2.58
CA ALA A 36 -5.81 3.05 2.36
C ALA A 36 -6.70 4.12 1.74
N VAL A 37 -6.62 5.37 2.21
CA VAL A 37 -7.37 6.49 1.64
C VAL A 37 -6.97 6.71 0.18
N VAL A 38 -5.66 6.71 -0.11
CA VAL A 38 -5.15 6.93 -1.47
C VAL A 38 -5.43 5.74 -2.39
N ALA A 39 -5.34 4.50 -1.89
CA ALA A 39 -5.73 3.33 -2.66
C ALA A 39 -7.22 3.35 -3.05
N TRP A 40 -8.09 3.86 -2.17
CA TRP A 40 -9.52 3.98 -2.45
C TRP A 40 -9.84 5.13 -3.41
N THR A 41 -9.21 6.29 -3.20
CA THR A 41 -9.40 7.47 -4.04
C THR A 41 -8.04 8.04 -4.48
N PRO A 42 -7.45 7.55 -5.58
CA PRO A 42 -6.10 7.97 -6.00
C PRO A 42 -5.96 9.47 -6.23
N THR A 43 -7.04 10.14 -6.68
CA THR A 43 -7.04 11.59 -6.90
C THR A 43 -6.87 12.41 -5.62
N THR A 44 -7.15 11.82 -4.43
CA THR A 44 -6.95 12.52 -3.15
C THR A 44 -5.49 12.72 -2.79
N GLU A 45 -4.57 11.93 -3.36
CA GLU A 45 -3.13 12.05 -3.08
C GLU A 45 -2.61 13.45 -3.43
N LEU A 46 -3.05 14.03 -4.56
CA LEU A 46 -2.65 15.39 -4.96
C LEU A 46 -3.06 16.44 -3.93
N PHE A 47 -4.28 16.32 -3.39
CA PHE A 47 -4.78 17.23 -2.37
C PHE A 47 -4.05 17.03 -1.03
N LEU A 48 -3.84 15.79 -0.63
CA LEU A 48 -3.13 15.45 0.61
C LEU A 48 -1.67 15.90 0.58
N ASN A 49 -0.99 15.77 -0.56
CA ASN A 49 0.38 16.25 -0.73
C ASN A 49 0.48 17.76 -0.56
N GLN A 50 -0.51 18.54 -1.02
CA GLN A 50 -0.54 19.98 -0.79
C GLN A 50 -0.88 20.33 0.65
N LEU A 51 -1.87 19.64 1.24
CA LEU A 51 -2.34 19.91 2.60
C LEU A 51 -1.29 19.58 3.66
N MET A 52 -0.54 18.49 3.46
CA MET A 52 0.44 17.97 4.41
C MET A 52 1.86 18.48 4.16
N LEU A 53 2.05 19.36 3.17
CA LEU A 53 3.36 19.90 2.83
C LEU A 53 3.94 20.66 4.04
N GLY A 54 5.10 20.22 4.51
CA GLY A 54 5.80 20.80 5.66
C GLY A 54 5.50 20.14 7.00
N ASP A 55 4.57 19.18 7.07
CA ASP A 55 4.38 18.35 8.26
C ASP A 55 5.25 17.09 8.21
N LYS A 56 6.25 17.05 9.10
CA LYS A 56 7.20 15.94 9.24
C LYS A 56 6.53 14.58 9.46
N GLN A 57 5.31 14.57 9.99
CA GLN A 57 4.57 13.33 10.22
C GLN A 57 4.13 12.65 8.93
N PHE A 58 4.08 13.39 7.81
CA PHE A 58 3.62 12.95 6.49
C PHE A 58 4.71 13.00 5.43
N ASP A 59 5.97 13.28 5.80
CA ASP A 59 7.11 13.27 4.87
C ASP A 59 7.25 11.95 4.09
N PHE A 60 6.72 10.84 4.62
CA PHE A 60 6.66 9.56 3.94
C PHE A 60 5.88 9.57 2.62
N MET A 61 5.00 10.55 2.41
CA MET A 61 4.25 10.72 1.16
C MET A 61 5.15 11.22 0.01
N PHE A 62 6.32 11.76 0.32
CA PHE A 62 7.23 12.33 -0.68
C PHE A 62 8.41 11.40 -1.00
N PRO A 63 8.87 11.38 -2.28
CA PRO A 63 10.03 10.62 -2.68
C PRO A 63 11.28 11.13 -1.96
N GLY A 64 12.08 10.20 -1.42
CA GLY A 64 13.28 10.49 -0.63
C GLY A 64 13.14 10.18 0.86
N HIS A 65 11.92 9.98 1.38
CA HIS A 65 11.74 9.52 2.75
C HIS A 65 11.92 7.99 2.87
N LYS A 66 12.54 7.53 3.96
CA LYS A 66 12.83 6.10 4.20
C LYS A 66 11.62 5.17 4.13
N HIS A 67 10.43 5.67 4.45
CA HIS A 67 9.18 4.90 4.45
C HIS A 67 8.30 5.16 3.22
N HIS A 68 8.80 5.89 2.22
CA HIS A 68 8.05 6.16 1.00
C HIS A 68 7.76 4.87 0.20
N ALA A 69 8.75 3.97 0.11
CA ALA A 69 8.56 2.68 -0.52
C ALA A 69 7.50 1.83 0.19
N TYR A 70 7.49 1.84 1.54
CA TYR A 70 6.46 1.14 2.32
C TYR A 70 5.06 1.69 2.05
N TYR A 71 4.91 3.01 2.06
CA TYR A 71 3.65 3.69 1.74
C TYR A 71 3.12 3.28 0.35
N TRP A 72 3.95 3.36 -0.69
CA TRP A 72 3.58 2.96 -2.06
C TRP A 72 3.22 1.48 -2.17
N HIS A 73 4.00 0.61 -1.53
CA HIS A 73 3.69 -0.82 -1.50
C HIS A 73 2.31 -1.08 -0.87
N ARG A 74 1.97 -0.39 0.22
CA ARG A 74 0.64 -0.51 0.85
C ARG A 74 -0.47 -0.03 -0.08
N ILE A 75 -0.27 1.07 -0.83
CA ILE A 75 -1.24 1.51 -1.84
C ILE A 75 -1.46 0.42 -2.88
N ALA A 76 -0.38 -0.15 -3.43
CA ALA A 76 -0.46 -1.18 -4.45
C ALA A 76 -1.18 -2.45 -3.95
N VAL A 77 -0.88 -2.90 -2.74
CA VAL A 77 -1.52 -4.07 -2.12
C VAL A 77 -3.02 -3.82 -1.89
N LEU A 78 -3.39 -2.63 -1.41
CA LEU A 78 -4.78 -2.26 -1.13
C LEU A 78 -5.59 -2.00 -2.42
N GLY A 79 -4.97 -1.42 -3.45
CA GLY A 79 -5.60 -1.20 -4.75
C GLY A 79 -5.90 -2.50 -5.49
N ARG A 80 -5.08 -3.55 -5.31
CA ARG A 80 -5.30 -4.89 -5.87
C ARG A 80 -6.40 -5.69 -5.16
N ARG A 81 -6.76 -5.30 -3.92
CA ARG A 81 -7.80 -5.96 -3.13
C ARG A 81 -8.79 -4.92 -2.63
N PRO A 82 -9.87 -4.63 -3.36
CA PRO A 82 -10.98 -3.85 -2.83
C PRO A 82 -11.63 -4.63 -1.68
N ARG A 83 -11.08 -4.51 -0.48
CA ARG A 83 -11.65 -5.10 0.72
C ARG A 83 -12.87 -4.27 1.10
N LEU A 84 -14.03 -4.92 1.08
CA LEU A 84 -15.26 -4.48 1.74
C LEU A 84 -14.94 -4.26 3.23
N LEU A 85 -14.55 -3.04 3.59
CA LEU A 85 -14.27 -2.66 4.98
C LEU A 85 -15.58 -2.41 5.76
N TYR A 86 -16.53 -3.34 5.67
CA TYR A 86 -17.69 -3.50 6.55
C TYR A 86 -18.17 -4.96 6.44
N SER A 87 -17.73 -5.81 7.36
CA SER A 87 -18.32 -7.11 7.67
C SER A 87 -18.26 -7.31 9.17
#